data_AF-A0A367LVV1-F1
#
_entry.id   AF-A0A367LVV1-F1
#
_cell.length_a   1.000
_cell.length_b   1.000
_cell.length_c   1.000
_cell.angle_alpha   90.00
_cell.angle_beta   90.00
_cell.angle_gamma   90.00
#
_symmetry.space_group_name_H-M   'P 1'
#
loop_
_entity.id
_entity.type
_entity.pdbx_description
1 polymer ?
#
loop_
_entity_poly.entity_id
_entity_poly.type
_entity_poly.pdbx_seq_one_letter_code
_entity_poly.pdbx_strand_id
1 'polypeptide(L)'
;SPTLRLAAQEVARGEAQVDLEKRQRIPNLTVSIGSKYDQTARDGRGERVNLIGLSMPLPLFDRNQGNIYAAQSRADQARDLQRATLLRLRSEAVQAYDQLRTSEQELALVRRDL
;
A
#
# COMPACT_ATOMS: atom_id res chain seq x y z
N SER A 1 5.11 -17.50 13.43
CA SER A 1 3.76 -17.07 13.89
C SER A 1 2.95 -16.50 12.72
N PRO A 2 1.67 -16.90 12.53
CA PRO A 2 0.77 -16.31 11.54
C PRO A 2 0.56 -14.80 11.70
N THR A 3 0.53 -14.29 12.94
CA THR A 3 0.32 -12.87 13.23
C THR A 3 1.45 -11.98 12.71
N LEU A 4 2.71 -12.45 12.81
CA LEU A 4 3.87 -11.74 12.27
C LEU A 4 3.84 -11.68 10.73
N ARG A 5 3.33 -12.74 10.08
CA ARG A 5 3.20 -12.78 8.62
C ARG A 5 2.13 -11.81 8.13
N LEU A 6 0.99 -11.76 8.82
CA LEU A 6 -0.06 -10.78 8.55
C LEU A 6 0.47 -9.36 8.72
N ALA A 7 1.19 -9.08 9.81
CA ALA A 7 1.79 -7.77 10.04
C ALA A 7 2.79 -7.38 8.94
N ALA A 8 3.58 -8.33 8.42
CA ALA A 8 4.46 -8.08 7.28
C ALA A 8 3.70 -7.76 5.98
N GLN A 9 2.57 -8.43 5.74
CA GLN A 9 1.71 -8.15 4.58
C GLN A 9 1.08 -6.76 4.67
N GLU A 10 0.65 -6.32 5.86
CA GLU A 10 0.12 -4.97 6.04
C GLU A 10 1.18 -3.88 5.77
N VAL A 11 2.44 -4.12 6.15
CA VAL A 11 3.55 -3.22 5.77
C VAL A 11 3.71 -3.17 4.26
N ALA A 12 3.77 -4.32 3.57
CA ALA A 12 3.91 -4.36 2.12
C ALA A 12 2.74 -3.68 1.40
N ARG A 13 1.52 -3.84 1.91
CA ARG A 13 0.33 -3.15 1.42
C ARG A 13 0.44 -1.63 1.61
N GLY A 14 0.89 -1.18 2.77
CA GLY A 14 1.12 0.24 3.05
C GLY A 14 2.12 0.86 2.08
N GLU A 15 3.23 0.17 1.81
CA GLU A 15 4.25 0.59 0.84
C GLU A 15 3.70 0.66 -0.59
N ALA A 16 2.93 -0.34 -1.01
CA ALA A 16 2.27 -0.35 -2.32
C ALA A 16 1.29 0.82 -2.48
N GLN A 17 0.57 1.20 -1.41
CA GLN A 17 -0.32 2.36 -1.43
C GLN A 17 0.46 3.68 -1.60
N VAL A 18 1.60 3.83 -0.91
CA VAL A 18 2.47 5.01 -1.09
C VAL A 18 2.91 5.15 -2.54
N ASP A 19 3.29 4.03 -3.18
CA ASP A 19 3.72 4.05 -4.57
C ASP A 19 2.59 4.35 -5.54
N LEU A 20 1.36 3.90 -5.25
CA LEU A 20 0.17 4.31 -6.00
C LEU A 20 -0.04 5.82 -5.93
N GLU A 21 0.01 6.42 -4.73
CA GLU A 21 -0.18 7.88 -4.56
C GLU A 21 0.93 8.69 -5.26
N LYS A 22 2.18 8.21 -5.25
CA LYS A 22 3.29 8.83 -5.98
C LYS A 22 3.06 8.80 -7.50
N ARG A 23 2.50 7.71 -8.04
CA ARG A 23 2.23 7.57 -9.48
C ARG A 23 1.12 8.49 -9.96
N GLN A 24 0.17 8.84 -9.10
CA GLN A 24 -0.88 9.82 -9.45
C GLN A 24 -0.34 11.22 -9.78
N ARG A 25 0.93 11.52 -9.45
CA ARG A 25 1.60 12.76 -9.90
C ARG A 25 1.92 12.75 -11.40
N ILE A 26 1.95 11.57 -12.03
CA ILE A 26 2.19 11.41 -13.46
C ILE A 26 0.82 11.38 -14.16
N PRO A 27 0.50 12.36 -15.01
CA PRO A 27 -0.79 12.40 -15.68
C PRO A 27 -0.92 11.34 -16.77
N ASN A 28 -2.14 10.84 -16.95
CA ASN A 28 -2.45 9.83 -17.95
C ASN A 28 -2.56 10.44 -19.35
N LEU A 29 -1.99 9.75 -20.35
CA LEU A 29 -2.17 10.07 -21.77
C LEU A 29 -3.51 9.50 -22.24
N THR A 30 -4.36 10.35 -22.80
CA THR A 30 -5.64 9.98 -23.40
C THR A 30 -5.53 10.02 -24.92
N VAL A 31 -6.06 9.00 -25.59
CA VAL A 31 -6.21 8.95 -27.05
C VAL A 31 -7.68 9.11 -27.40
N SER A 32 -8.00 10.03 -28.31
CA SER A 32 -9.36 10.24 -28.81
C SER A 32 -9.43 9.99 -30.32
N ILE A 33 -10.55 9.44 -30.77
CA ILE A 33 -10.87 9.25 -32.18
C ILE A 33 -12.27 9.81 -32.45
N GLY A 34 -12.44 10.55 -33.53
CA GLY A 34 -13.73 11.14 -33.88
C GLY A 34 -13.84 11.43 -35.37
N SER A 35 -15.04 11.79 -35.83
CA SER A 35 -15.25 12.23 -37.21
C SER A 35 -16.12 13.47 -37.23
N LYS A 36 -15.76 14.49 -38.01
CA LYS A 36 -16.56 15.68 -38.24
C LYS A 36 -17.07 15.70 -39.69
N TYR A 37 -18.26 16.25 -39.91
CA TYR A 37 -18.77 16.51 -41.25
C TYR A 37 -18.53 17.98 -41.58
N ASP A 38 -17.66 18.24 -42.54
CA ASP A 38 -17.29 19.60 -42.94
C ASP A 38 -18.22 20.09 -44.06
N GLN A 39 -19.10 21.03 -43.74
CA GLN A 39 -20.03 21.63 -44.70
C GLN A 39 -19.39 22.76 -45.52
N THR A 40 -18.14 23.15 -45.21
CA THR A 40 -17.40 24.21 -45.92
C THR A 40 -16.55 23.69 -47.08
N ALA A 41 -16.62 22.38 -47.37
CA ALA A 41 -15.99 21.80 -48.55
C ALA A 41 -16.44 22.56 -49.80
N ARG A 42 -15.46 23.02 -50.61
CA ARG A 42 -15.63 23.98 -51.73
C ARG A 42 -16.63 23.53 -52.81
N ASP A 43 -17.11 22.30 -52.72
CA ASP A 43 -17.85 21.58 -53.75
C ASP A 43 -19.34 21.43 -53.39
N GLY A 44 -19.79 21.93 -52.23
CA GLY A 44 -21.17 21.75 -51.73
C GLY A 44 -21.53 20.31 -51.33
N ARG A 45 -20.60 19.35 -51.53
CA ARG A 45 -20.67 17.99 -51.02
C ARG A 45 -19.93 17.96 -49.69
N GLY A 46 -20.66 17.85 -48.59
CA GLY A 46 -20.03 17.80 -47.28
C GLY A 46 -19.07 16.60 -47.16
N GLU A 47 -17.89 16.84 -46.59
CA GLU A 47 -16.83 15.84 -46.48
C GLU A 47 -16.74 15.32 -45.04
N ARG A 48 -16.69 14.00 -44.85
CA ARG A 48 -16.45 13.41 -43.53
C ARG A 48 -14.96 13.32 -43.27
N VAL A 49 -14.48 14.06 -42.29
CA VAL A 49 -13.07 14.09 -41.86
C VAL A 49 -12.94 13.27 -40.58
N ASN A 50 -11.97 12.35 -40.53
CA ASN A 50 -11.61 11.60 -39.32
C ASN A 50 -10.49 12.32 -38.56
N LEU A 51 -10.53 12.28 -37.23
CA LEU A 51 -9.60 12.94 -36.32
C LEU A 51 -9.07 11.93 -35.30
N ILE A 52 -7.77 12.03 -35.02
CA ILE A 52 -7.12 11.34 -33.90
C ILE A 52 -6.45 12.41 -33.03
N GLY A 53 -6.74 12.42 -31.74
CA GLY A 53 -6.20 13.37 -30.78
C GLY A 53 -5.45 12.65 -29.64
N LEU A 54 -4.42 13.31 -29.12
CA LEU A 54 -3.72 12.92 -27.90
C LEU A 54 -3.85 14.05 -26.88
N SER A 55 -4.18 13.75 -25.63
CA SER A 55 -4.27 14.75 -24.56
C SER A 55 -3.69 14.25 -23.24
N MET A 56 -3.04 15.14 -22.50
CA MET A 56 -2.48 14.86 -21.17
C MET A 56 -2.69 16.09 -20.27
N PRO A 57 -3.40 15.96 -19.14
CA PRO A 57 -3.57 17.08 -18.22
C PRO A 57 -2.28 17.34 -17.44
N LEU A 58 -1.77 18.57 -17.40
CA LEU A 58 -0.57 18.90 -16.61
C LEU A 58 -0.96 19.49 -15.24
N PRO A 59 -0.68 18.79 -14.12
CA PRO A 59 -0.97 19.33 -12.80
C PRO A 59 0.06 20.41 -12.41
N LEU A 60 -0.33 21.68 -12.51
CA LEU A 60 0.56 22.81 -12.19
C LEU A 60 0.64 23.10 -10.69
N PHE A 61 -0.43 22.83 -9.93
CA PHE A 61 -0.55 23.21 -8.51
C PHE A 61 -0.82 22.01 -7.58
N ASP A 62 -1.61 21.03 -8.02
CA ASP A 62 -1.90 19.84 -7.23
C ASP A 62 -0.98 18.66 -7.62
N ARG A 63 0.09 18.47 -6.85
CA ARG A 63 1.07 17.39 -7.05
C ARG A 63 0.78 16.16 -6.19
N ASN A 64 -0.45 16.01 -5.68
CA ASN A 64 -0.89 14.92 -4.80
C ASN A 64 -0.08 14.81 -3.47
N GLN A 65 0.57 15.89 -3.03
CA GLN A 65 1.54 15.86 -1.92
C GLN A 65 0.90 15.46 -0.59
N GLY A 66 -0.33 15.90 -0.32
CA GLY A 66 -1.06 15.56 0.90
C GLY A 66 -1.41 14.08 0.99
N ASN A 67 -1.89 13.47 -0.10
CA ASN A 67 -2.21 12.04 -0.13
C ASN A 67 -0.96 11.17 -0.04
N ILE A 68 0.15 11.58 -0.67
CA ILE A 68 1.45 10.91 -0.52
C ILE A 68 1.89 10.92 0.95
N TYR A 69 1.81 12.07 1.63
CA TYR A 69 2.16 12.18 3.05
C TYR A 69 1.25 11.32 3.93
N ALA A 70 -0.06 11.36 3.69
CA ALA A 70 -1.01 10.54 4.43
C ALA A 70 -0.76 9.03 4.23
N ALA A 71 -0.44 8.60 3.00
CA ALA A 71 -0.09 7.21 2.71
C ALA A 71 1.23 6.80 3.39
N GLN A 72 2.24 7.68 3.41
CA GLN A 72 3.51 7.43 4.11
C GLN A 72 3.27 7.22 5.61
N SER A 73 2.49 8.12 6.23
CA SER A 73 2.14 8.01 7.65
C SER A 73 1.44 6.70 7.98
N ARG A 74 0.52 6.22 7.13
CA ARG A 74 -0.12 4.91 7.31
C ARG A 74 0.87 3.74 7.14
N ALA A 75 1.81 3.83 6.21
CA ALA A 75 2.84 2.81 6.03
C ALA A 75 3.79 2.74 7.24
N ASP A 76 4.15 3.88 7.82
CA ASP A 76 4.94 3.95 9.04
C ASP A 76 4.20 3.36 10.24
N GLN A 77 2.91 3.67 10.39
CA GLN A 77 2.05 3.04 11.39
C GLN A 77 2.04 1.50 11.27
N ALA A 78 1.93 0.97 10.05
CA ALA A 78 1.95 -0.47 9.81
C ALA A 78 3.29 -1.11 10.24
N ARG A 79 4.42 -0.42 9.97
CA ARG A 79 5.76 -0.86 10.41
C ARG A 79 5.87 -0.89 11.93
N ASP A 80 5.33 0.12 12.61
CA ASP A 80 5.35 0.17 14.06
C ASP A 80 4.48 -0.92 14.70
N LEU A 81 3.32 -1.22 14.12
CA LEU A 81 2.48 -2.33 14.55
C LEU A 81 3.17 -3.70 14.35
N GLN A 82 3.92 -3.86 13.25
CA GLN A 82 4.73 -5.06 13.02
C GLN A 82 5.83 -5.19 14.08
N ARG A 83 6.56 -4.12 14.37
CA ARG A 83 7.59 -4.09 15.43
C ARG A 83 7.01 -4.43 16.79
N ALA A 84 5.88 -3.83 17.16
CA ALA A 84 5.18 -4.12 18.41
C ALA A 84 4.76 -5.59 18.50
N THR A 85 4.29 -6.18 17.40
CA THR A 85 3.96 -7.61 17.34
C THR A 85 5.17 -8.50 17.54
N LEU A 86 6.31 -8.15 16.94
CA LEU A 86 7.56 -8.88 17.13
C LEU A 86 8.07 -8.78 18.57
N LEU A 87 8.00 -7.60 19.19
CA LEU A 87 8.35 -7.41 20.60
C LEU A 87 7.44 -8.24 21.52
N ARG A 88 6.13 -8.27 21.27
CA ARG A 88 5.18 -9.09 22.03
C ARG A 88 5.52 -10.58 21.95
N LEU A 89 5.74 -11.10 20.73
CA LEU A 89 6.10 -12.51 20.53
C LEU A 89 7.41 -12.90 21.25
N ARG A 90 8.39 -11.99 21.29
CA ARG A 90 9.62 -12.20 22.06
C ARG A 90 9.34 -12.26 23.57
N SER A 91 8.52 -11.33 24.08
CA SER A 91 8.12 -11.32 25.49
C SER A 91 7.37 -12.60 25.87
N GLU A 92 6.43 -13.05 25.04
CA GLU A 92 5.68 -14.30 25.27
C GLU A 92 6.62 -15.52 25.31
N ALA A 93 7.63 -15.58 24.43
CA ALA A 93 8.61 -16.67 24.43
C ALA A 93 9.46 -16.69 25.71
N VAL A 94 9.90 -15.53 26.20
CA VAL A 94 10.62 -15.41 27.47
C VAL A 94 9.75 -15.86 28.64
N GLN A 95 8.50 -15.39 28.71
CA GLN A 95 7.56 -15.77 29.76
C GLN A 95 7.27 -17.27 29.76
N ALA A 96 7.06 -17.87 28.59
CA ALA A 96 6.82 -19.31 28.47
C ALA A 96 8.04 -20.14 28.92
N TYR A 97 9.25 -19.66 28.63
CA TYR A 97 10.48 -20.31 29.09
C TYR A 97 10.63 -20.23 30.61
N ASP A 98 10.37 -19.06 31.21
CA ASP A 98 10.45 -18.89 32.66
C ASP A 98 9.42 -19.76 33.38
N GLN A 99 8.19 -19.84 32.87
CA GLN A 99 7.14 -20.72 33.40
C GLN A 99 7.53 -22.20 33.38
N LEU A 100 8.11 -22.67 32.27
CA LEU A 100 8.62 -24.04 32.17
C LEU A 100 9.68 -24.30 33.25
N ARG A 101 10.63 -23.37 33.39
CA ARG A 101 11.74 -23.50 34.33
C ARG A 101 11.27 -23.53 35.79
N THR A 102 10.27 -22.72 36.15
CA THR A 102 9.65 -22.75 37.48
C THR A 102 8.94 -24.07 37.73
N SER A 103 8.16 -24.58 36.76
CA SER A 103 7.47 -25.87 36.90
C SER A 103 8.46 -27.03 37.11
N GLU A 104 9.59 -27.03 36.42
CA GLU A 104 10.65 -28.03 36.63
C GLU A 104 11.25 -27.97 38.04
N GLN A 105 11.46 -26.76 38.57
CA GLN A 105 11.95 -26.57 39.94
C GLN A 105 10.95 -27.07 40.98
N GLU A 106 9.66 -26.78 40.81
CA GLU A 106 8.59 -27.26 41.70
C GLU A 106 8.51 -28.79 41.71
N LEU A 107 8.58 -29.44 40.53
CA LEU A 107 8.59 -30.90 40.43
C LEU A 107 9.81 -31.53 41.10
N ALA A 108 10.98 -30.88 41.00
CA ALA A 108 12.20 -31.35 41.66
C ALA A 108 12.10 -31.28 43.19
N LEU A 109 11.46 -30.24 43.73
CA LEU A 109 11.20 -30.10 45.17
C LEU A 109 10.23 -31.18 45.66
N VAL A 110 9.08 -31.35 44.99
CA VAL A 110 8.08 -32.37 45.35
C VAL A 110 8.67 -33.78 45.33
N ARG A 111 9.54 -34.10 44.35
CA ARG A 111 10.20 -35.41 44.29
C ARG A 111 11.19 -35.65 45.43
N ARG A 112 11.79 -34.58 45.98
CA ARG A 112 12.81 -34.67 47.03
C ARG A 112 12.20 -34.88 48.43
N ASP A 113 10.94 -34.48 48.60
CA ASP A 113 10.17 -34.63 49.83
C ASP A 113 9.45 -35.99 49.96
N LEU A 114 9.52 -36.83 48.91
CA LEU A 114 9.07 -38.24 48.88
C LEU A 114 10.25 -39.20 49.08
#